data_AF-A0ABC8SZA4-F1
#
_entry.id   AF-A0ABC8SZA4-F1
#
_cell.length_a   1.000
_cell.length_b   1.000
_cell.length_c   1.000
_cell.angle_alpha   90.00
_cell.angle_beta   90.00
_cell.angle_gamma   90.00
#
_symmetry.space_group_name_H-M   'P 1'
#
loop_
_entity.id
_entity.type
_entity.pdbx_description
1 polymer ?
#
loop_
_entity_poly.entity_id
_entity_poly.type
_entity_poly.pdbx_seq_one_letter_code
_entity_poly.pdbx_strand_id
1 'polypeptide(L)'
;MALFSELADPLLQGDFPTRSLNQAVAVAAMCLQEDASVRPLISDVVTALSFLGVGPATGLASPISASSPPSDHDRMTETTKNHQSQVSANERQRAVAEAIEWGSNSRGHKHISVASIGSSV
;
A
#
# COMPACT_ATOMS: atom_id res chain seq x y z
N MET A 1 32.89 19.29 0.41
CA MET A 1 31.73 18.44 0.73
C MET A 1 30.62 19.36 1.17
N ALA A 2 29.48 19.34 0.48
CA ALA A 2 28.34 20.18 0.82
C ALA A 2 27.76 19.76 2.18
N LEU A 3 27.53 20.75 3.05
CA LEU A 3 26.80 20.60 4.30
C LEU A 3 25.33 20.92 4.00
N PHE A 4 24.46 19.92 4.00
CA PHE A 4 23.04 20.11 3.73
C PHE A 4 22.23 20.42 4.99
N SER A 5 22.88 20.82 6.09
CA SER A 5 22.22 21.13 7.36
C SER A 5 21.16 22.22 7.25
N GLU A 6 21.27 23.11 6.27
CA GLU A 6 20.26 24.15 5.97
C GLU A 6 18.97 23.59 5.34
N LEU A 7 19.01 22.38 4.77
CA LEU A 7 17.84 21.68 4.23
C LEU A 7 17.10 20.86 5.29
N ALA A 8 17.69 20.72 6.48
CA ALA A 8 17.06 20.02 7.58
C ALA A 8 15.90 20.85 8.16
N ASP A 9 14.88 20.16 8.65
CA ASP A 9 13.77 20.82 9.35
C ASP A 9 14.30 21.63 10.55
N PRO A 10 14.02 22.94 10.64
CA PRO A 10 14.42 23.77 11.78
C PRO A 10 13.97 23.22 13.14
N LEU A 11 12.86 22.47 13.18
CA LEU A 11 12.34 21.85 14.41
C LEU A 11 13.26 20.73 14.94
N LEU A 12 14.13 20.15 14.11
CA LEU A 12 15.15 19.21 14.56
C LEU A 12 16.26 19.91 15.35
N GLN A 13 16.40 21.25 15.25
CA GLN A 13 17.38 22.03 16.01
C GLN A 13 18.83 21.54 15.88
N GLY A 14 19.18 20.91 14.75
CA GLY A 14 20.50 20.31 14.54
C GLY A 14 20.65 18.89 15.13
N ASP A 15 19.61 18.32 15.73
CA ASP A 15 19.59 16.96 16.26
C ASP A 15 19.32 15.93 15.16
N PHE A 16 20.33 15.74 14.32
CA PHE A 16 20.34 14.71 13.30
C PHE A 16 21.78 14.33 12.96
N PRO A 17 22.04 13.09 12.52
CA PRO A 17 23.36 12.71 12.07
C PRO A 17 23.63 13.34 10.69
N THR A 18 24.63 14.21 10.61
CA THR A 18 24.97 14.94 9.37
C THR A 18 25.25 14.01 8.19
N ARG A 19 25.85 12.85 8.44
CA ARG A 19 26.16 11.88 7.37
C ARG A 19 24.90 11.30 6.74
N SER A 20 23.94 10.85 7.56
CA SER A 20 22.69 10.27 7.06
C SER A 20 21.79 11.32 6.44
N LEU A 21 21.80 12.56 6.93
CA LEU A 21 21.14 13.68 6.24
C LEU A 21 21.73 13.88 4.84
N ASN A 22 23.05 13.97 4.71
CA ASN A 22 23.69 14.20 3.41
C ASN A 22 23.41 13.06 2.43
N GLN A 23 23.36 11.82 2.92
CA GLN A 23 22.99 10.66 2.10
C GLN A 23 21.51 10.70 1.69
N ALA A 24 20.60 11.04 2.60
CA ALA A 24 19.18 11.21 2.28
C ALA A 24 18.97 12.26 1.18
N VAL A 25 19.68 13.39 1.28
CA VAL A 25 19.64 14.46 0.27
C VAL A 25 20.18 13.97 -1.08
N ALA A 26 21.26 13.18 -1.10
CA ALA A 26 21.77 12.59 -2.33
C ALA A 26 20.74 11.65 -2.99
N VAL A 27 20.07 10.80 -2.21
CA VAL A 27 18.99 9.93 -2.70
C VAL A 27 17.82 10.77 -3.24
N ALA A 28 17.41 11.83 -2.54
CA ALA A 28 16.38 12.73 -3.01
C ALA A 28 16.76 13.41 -4.35
N ALA A 29 18.01 13.85 -4.49
CA ALA A 29 18.52 14.43 -5.73
C ALA A 29 18.49 13.44 -6.91
N MET A 30 18.81 12.16 -6.67
CA MET A 30 18.67 11.11 -7.69
C MET A 30 17.21 10.94 -8.14
N CYS A 31 16.26 11.02 -7.21
CA CYS A 31 14.83 10.88 -7.51
C CYS A 31 14.22 12.09 -8.23
N LEU A 32 14.77 13.29 -8.04
CA LEU A 32 14.26 14.55 -8.57
C LEU A 32 14.90 14.94 -9.92
N GLN A 33 15.72 14.09 -10.53
CA GLN A 33 16.34 14.39 -11.83
C GLN A 33 15.30 14.66 -12.93
N GLU A 34 15.59 15.59 -13.85
CA GLU A 34 14.68 15.93 -14.94
C GLU A 34 14.41 14.75 -15.88
N ASP A 35 15.46 13.99 -16.22
CA ASP A 35 15.32 12.77 -17.01
C ASP A 35 14.81 11.63 -16.14
N ALA A 36 13.73 10.98 -16.58
CA ALA A 36 13.12 9.87 -15.85
C ALA A 36 13.99 8.61 -15.91
N SER A 37 14.82 8.45 -16.94
CA SER A 37 15.61 7.25 -17.20
C SER A 37 16.74 7.02 -16.18
N VAL A 38 17.15 8.10 -15.50
CA VAL A 38 18.23 8.12 -14.51
C VAL A 38 17.73 8.11 -13.06
N ARG A 39 16.40 8.18 -12.86
CA ARG A 39 15.80 8.04 -11.53
C ARG A 39 15.86 6.57 -11.12
N PRO A 40 16.23 6.27 -9.86
CA PRO A 40 16.32 4.88 -9.37
C PRO A 40 14.94 4.23 -9.27
N LEU A 41 14.91 2.89 -9.30
CA LEU A 41 13.69 2.14 -8.96
C LEU A 41 13.32 2.39 -7.50
N ILE A 42 12.02 2.42 -7.20
CA ILE A 42 11.54 2.65 -5.83
C ILE A 42 12.04 1.59 -4.83
N SER A 43 12.25 0.34 -5.29
CA SER A 43 12.86 -0.72 -4.49
C SER A 43 14.27 -0.37 -4.04
N ASP A 44 15.05 0.27 -4.89
CA ASP A 44 16.43 0.65 -4.62
C ASP A 44 16.48 1.83 -3.66
N VAL A 45 15.54 2.78 -3.81
CA VAL A 45 15.37 3.90 -2.88
C VAL A 45 15.04 3.40 -1.48
N VAL A 46 14.04 2.52 -1.33
CA VAL A 46 13.66 1.96 -0.02
C VAL A 46 14.82 1.18 0.61
N THR A 47 15.55 0.43 -0.20
CA THR A 47 16.75 -0.29 0.25
C THR A 47 17.83 0.69 0.74
N ALA A 48 18.15 1.74 -0.02
CA ALA A 48 19.11 2.75 0.38
C ALA A 48 18.71 3.47 1.67
N LEU A 49 17.43 3.85 1.80
CA LEU A 49 16.89 4.52 2.99
C LEU A 49 16.99 3.63 4.26
N SER A 50 16.89 2.31 4.11
CA SER A 50 17.01 1.35 5.22
C SER A 50 18.39 1.39 5.89
N PHE A 51 19.43 1.83 5.18
CA PHE A 51 20.79 1.95 5.73
C PHE A 51 21.08 3.30 6.39
N LEU A 52 20.22 4.32 6.23
CA LEU A 52 20.48 5.67 6.75
C LEU A 52 20.32 5.81 8.28
N GLY A 53 19.53 4.93 8.91
CA GLY A 53 19.27 4.95 10.36
C GLY A 53 20.21 4.08 11.20
N VAL A 54 21.10 3.30 10.56
CA VAL A 54 22.03 2.42 11.27
C VAL A 54 23.30 3.19 11.62
N GLY A 55 23.23 3.95 12.71
CA GLY A 55 24.44 4.36 13.43
C GLY A 55 25.06 3.15 14.15
N PRO A 56 26.36 3.16 14.47
CA PRO A 56 26.97 2.16 15.35
C PRO A 56 26.53 2.39 16.80
N ALA A 57 25.24 2.22 17.08
CA ALA A 57 24.70 2.10 18.42
C ALA A 57 23.98 0.75 18.48
N THR A 58 24.68 -0.23 19.06
CA THR A 58 24.10 -1.45 19.64
C THR A 58 23.25 -2.33 18.71
N GLY A 59 23.94 -3.16 17.91
CA GLY A 59 23.88 -4.62 18.11
C GLY A 59 22.55 -5.38 18.00
N LEU A 60 21.52 -4.87 17.32
CA LEU A 60 20.31 -5.65 17.04
C LEU A 60 19.94 -5.57 15.55
N ALA A 61 20.89 -5.90 14.69
CA ALA A 61 20.57 -6.40 13.36
C ALA A 61 20.04 -7.84 13.53
N SER A 62 18.73 -7.99 13.72
CA SER A 62 18.07 -9.26 13.43
C SER A 62 18.12 -9.45 11.91
N PRO A 63 18.84 -10.45 11.37
CA PRO A 63 18.69 -10.78 9.96
C PRO A 63 17.25 -11.27 9.80
N ILE A 64 16.39 -10.45 9.21
CA ILE A 64 15.06 -10.90 8.78
C ILE A 64 15.33 -11.90 7.67
N SER A 65 15.33 -13.17 8.06
CA SER A 65 15.44 -14.30 7.17
C SER A 65 14.44 -14.12 6.03
N ALA A 66 14.96 -14.07 4.81
CA ALA A 66 14.19 -14.34 3.62
C ALA A 66 13.71 -15.81 3.71
N SER A 67 12.60 -16.03 4.40
CA SER A 67 11.90 -17.30 4.34
C SER A 67 11.09 -17.31 3.04
N SER A 68 11.75 -17.64 1.93
CA SER A 68 11.03 -18.19 0.79
C SER A 68 10.24 -19.42 1.27
N PRO A 69 8.92 -19.51 1.03
CA PRO A 69 8.20 -20.72 1.34
C PRO A 69 8.69 -21.86 0.43
N PRO A 70 8.94 -23.07 0.97
CA PRO A 70 9.39 -24.21 0.19
C PRO A 70 8.30 -24.63 -0.80
N SER A 71 8.70 -24.79 -2.05
CA SER A 71 7.92 -25.49 -3.06
C SER A 71 8.06 -26.99 -2.79
N ASP A 72 6.96 -27.66 -2.43
CA ASP A 72 6.80 -29.12 -2.56
C ASP A 72 5.33 -29.50 -2.38
N HIS A 73 4.65 -29.82 -3.49
CA HIS A 73 4.03 -31.14 -3.66
C HIS A 73 3.35 -31.25 -5.03
N ASP A 74 4.01 -31.99 -5.92
CA ASP A 74 3.32 -32.76 -6.94
C ASP A 74 2.54 -33.88 -6.25
N ARG A 75 1.25 -34.03 -6.58
CA ARG A 75 0.56 -35.33 -6.72
C ARG A 75 -0.86 -35.11 -7.24
N MET A 76 -1.13 -35.61 -8.44
CA MET A 76 -2.47 -35.87 -8.96
C MET A 76 -3.28 -36.72 -7.97
N THR A 77 -4.43 -36.21 -7.54
CA THR A 77 -5.59 -37.03 -7.20
C THR A 77 -6.82 -36.44 -7.88
N GLU A 78 -7.15 -37.02 -9.02
CA GLU A 78 -8.48 -37.00 -9.61
C GLU A 78 -9.48 -37.49 -8.55
N THR A 79 -10.41 -36.63 -8.11
CA THR A 79 -11.82 -36.95 -7.76
C THR A 79 -12.53 -35.71 -7.18
N THR A 80 -13.68 -35.37 -7.77
CA THR A 80 -14.71 -34.38 -7.33
C THR A 80 -14.56 -32.93 -7.83
N LYS A 81 -14.86 -32.75 -9.12
CA LYS A 81 -15.56 -31.54 -9.60
C LYS A 81 -16.87 -31.40 -8.80
N ASN A 82 -17.12 -30.25 -8.15
CA ASN A 82 -18.43 -29.57 -8.02
C ASN A 82 -18.66 -28.65 -6.79
N HIS A 83 -17.72 -28.47 -5.84
CA HIS A 83 -18.02 -27.65 -4.65
C HIS A 83 -17.51 -26.19 -4.69
N GLN A 84 -16.63 -25.81 -5.63
CA GLN A 84 -16.08 -24.45 -5.67
C GLN A 84 -16.99 -23.42 -6.35
N SER A 85 -17.92 -23.86 -7.21
CA SER A 85 -18.83 -22.95 -7.94
C SER A 85 -19.95 -22.37 -7.06
N GLN A 86 -20.35 -23.08 -5.99
CA GLN A 86 -21.47 -22.62 -5.15
C GLN A 86 -21.06 -21.54 -4.16
N VAL A 87 -19.84 -21.59 -3.62
CA VAL A 87 -19.35 -20.59 -2.67
C VAL A 87 -19.24 -19.22 -3.33
N SER A 88 -18.74 -19.15 -4.57
CA SER A 88 -18.63 -17.88 -5.32
C SER A 88 -19.99 -17.30 -5.71
N ALA A 89 -20.98 -18.13 -6.08
CA ALA A 89 -22.32 -17.66 -6.41
C ALA A 89 -23.04 -17.06 -5.19
N ASN A 90 -22.94 -17.74 -4.05
CA ASN A 90 -23.53 -17.27 -2.80
C ASN A 90 -22.89 -15.95 -2.32
N GLU A 91 -21.56 -15.83 -2.43
CA GLU A 91 -20.84 -14.61 -2.06
C GLU A 91 -21.19 -13.42 -2.97
N ARG A 92 -21.31 -13.65 -4.28
CA ARG A 92 -21.80 -12.64 -5.23
C ARG A 92 -23.22 -12.19 -4.89
N GLN A 93 -24.13 -13.15 -4.62
CA GLN A 93 -25.51 -12.84 -4.24
C GLN A 93 -25.58 -12.03 -2.95
N ARG A 94 -24.73 -12.32 -1.97
CA ARG A 94 -24.63 -11.56 -0.72
C ARG A 94 -24.19 -10.13 -0.98
N ALA A 95 -23.13 -9.92 -1.76
CA ALA A 95 -22.63 -8.59 -2.10
C ALA A 95 -23.68 -7.74 -2.85
N VAL A 96 -24.46 -8.35 -3.75
CA VAL A 96 -25.55 -7.67 -4.47
C VAL A 96 -26.68 -7.27 -3.51
N ALA A 97 -27.08 -8.15 -2.59
CA ALA A 97 -28.11 -7.85 -1.60
C ALA A 97 -27.69 -6.70 -0.67
N GLU A 98 -26.44 -6.72 -0.19
CA GLU A 98 -25.87 -5.64 0.62
C GLU A 98 -25.92 -4.31 -0.16
N ALA A 99 -25.45 -4.28 -1.40
CA ALA A 99 -25.47 -3.06 -2.22
C ALA A 99 -26.87 -2.46 -2.44
N ILE A 100 -27.91 -3.30 -2.59
CA ILE A 100 -29.31 -2.86 -2.71
C ILE A 100 -29.79 -2.20 -1.40
N GLU A 101 -29.44 -2.76 -0.25
CA GLU A 101 -29.78 -2.21 1.06
C GLU A 101 -29.11 -0.84 1.27
N TRP A 102 -27.81 -0.74 0.98
CA TRP A 102 -27.07 0.53 1.01
C TRP A 102 -27.75 1.60 0.15
N GLY A 103 -28.19 1.23 -1.07
CA GLY A 103 -28.91 2.14 -1.97
C GLY A 103 -30.29 2.56 -1.46
N SER A 104 -31.04 1.65 -0.84
CA SER A 104 -32.39 1.90 -0.33
C SER A 104 -32.37 2.76 0.94
N ASN A 105 -31.45 2.45 1.86
CA ASN A 105 -31.29 3.16 3.13
C ASN A 105 -30.71 4.57 2.93
N SER A 106 -29.79 4.74 1.96
CA SER A 106 -29.22 6.05 1.62
C SER A 106 -30.21 6.97 0.89
N ARG A 107 -31.23 6.43 0.19
CA ARG A 107 -32.30 7.21 -0.45
C ARG A 107 -33.31 7.76 0.57
N GLY A 108 -33.39 7.17 1.76
CA GLY A 108 -34.27 7.62 2.85
C GLY A 108 -33.88 8.96 3.49
N HIS A 109 -32.69 9.49 3.24
CA HIS A 109 -32.26 10.76 3.84
C HIS A 109 -32.61 12.02 3.03
N LYS A 110 -33.18 11.87 1.83
CA LYS A 110 -33.81 12.98 1.09
C LYS A 110 -34.97 12.47 0.24
N HIS A 111 -36.16 12.43 0.82
CA HIS A 111 -37.38 12.56 0.02
C HIS A 111 -38.44 13.38 0.77
N ILE A 112 -38.38 14.70 0.56
CA ILE A 112 -39.60 15.44 0.30
C ILE A 112 -40.21 14.85 -0.98
N SER A 113 -41.50 14.59 -0.88
CA SER A 113 -42.42 13.93 -1.81
C SER A 113 -42.22 14.24 -3.29
N VAL A 114 -42.24 13.19 -4.11
CA VAL A 114 -43.07 13.10 -5.31
C VAL A 114 -43.65 11.69 -5.44
N ALA A 115 -44.82 11.47 -4.85
CA ALA A 115 -45.71 10.41 -5.30
C ALA A 115 -46.20 10.79 -6.71
N SER A 116 -45.64 10.16 -7.74
CA SER A 116 -46.21 10.23 -9.07
C SER A 116 -47.44 9.34 -9.10
N ILE A 117 -48.60 9.95 -8.86
CA ILE A 117 -49.90 9.35 -9.13
C ILE A 117 -49.97 8.94 -10.61
N GLY A 118 -50.08 7.64 -10.85
CA GLY A 118 -50.45 7.10 -12.15
C GLY A 118 -51.97 6.90 -12.21
N SER A 119 -52.49 7.06 -13.43
CA SER A 119 -53.77 6.56 -13.96
C SER A 119 -54.96 7.52 -13.94
N SER A 120 -55.38 7.96 -15.13
CA SER A 120 -56.62 7.45 -15.73
C SER A 120 -56.61 7.61 -17.25
N VAL A 121 -57.21 6.61 -17.89
CA VAL A 121 -57.46 6.41 -19.32
C VAL A 121 -58.45 7.41 -19.90
#